data_AF-A0A8S2Z8E3-F1
#
_entry.id   AF-A0A8S2Z8E3-F1
#
_cell.length_a   1.000
_cell.length_b   1.000
_cell.length_c   1.000
_cell.angle_alpha   90.00
_cell.angle_beta   90.00
_cell.angle_gamma   90.00
#
_symmetry.space_group_name_H-M   'P 1'
#
loop_
_entity.id
_entity.type
_entity.pdbx_description
1 polymer ?
#
loop_
_entity_poly.entity_id
_entity_poly.type
_entity_poly.pdbx_seq_one_letter_code
_entity_poly.pdbx_strand_id
1 'polypeptide(L)'
;LFDNYKILIYNGLLDIICAQALTLNWVADLQWSHSSDYKTVTRQVWKVNSTDDQVAGYIKIVNNFILAGIRNAGHLVPGDQ
;
A
#
# COMPACT_ATOMS: atom_id res chain seq x y z
N LEU A 1 -11.24 1.27 -14.05
CA LEU A 1 -10.35 2.25 -13.37
C LEU A 1 -8.94 1.69 -13.25
N PHE A 2 -8.77 0.57 -12.53
CA PHE A 2 -7.46 -0.09 -12.32
C PHE A 2 -6.72 -0.43 -13.63
N ASP A 3 -7.44 -0.75 -14.70
CA ASP A 3 -6.83 -1.11 -15.99
C ASP A 3 -6.33 0.10 -16.80
N ASN A 4 -6.93 1.28 -16.54
CA ASN A 4 -6.76 2.45 -17.40
C ASN A 4 -5.98 3.59 -16.72
N TYR A 5 -5.78 3.52 -15.40
CA TYR A 5 -5.13 4.56 -14.62
C TYR A 5 -4.13 3.96 -13.65
N LYS A 6 -3.05 4.70 -13.38
CA LYS A 6 -2.15 4.42 -12.28
C LYS A 6 -2.80 4.83 -10.97
N ILE A 7 -2.91 3.90 -10.03
CA ILE A 7 -3.58 4.10 -8.74
C ILE A 7 -2.59 3.77 -7.63
N LEU A 8 -2.43 4.70 -6.70
CA LEU A 8 -1.73 4.50 -5.44
C LEU A 8 -2.73 4.68 -4.30
N ILE A 9 -2.84 3.66 -3.45
CA ILE A 9 -3.48 3.76 -2.15
C ILE A 9 -2.39 3.62 -1.09
N TYR A 10 -2.34 4.56 -0.15
CA TYR A 10 -1.37 4.54 0.94
C TYR A 10 -2.06 4.82 2.28
N ASN A 11 -1.71 4.06 3.32
CA ASN A 11 -2.13 4.33 4.70
C ASN A 11 -0.92 4.39 5.62
N GLY A 12 -1.04 5.19 6.69
CA GLY A 12 -0.14 5.07 7.82
C GLY A 12 -0.48 3.82 8.63
N LEU A 13 0.55 3.06 9.03
CA LEU A 13 0.36 1.81 9.78
C LEU A 13 -0.13 2.00 11.22
N LEU A 14 -0.15 3.23 11.74
CA LEU A 14 -0.64 3.60 13.07
C LEU A 14 -2.04 4.24 13.04
N ASP A 15 -2.66 4.37 11.86
CA ASP A 15 -4.04 4.87 11.76
C ASP A 15 -5.04 3.81 12.23
N ILE A 16 -5.92 4.18 13.17
CA ILE A 16 -6.98 3.32 13.69
C ILE A 16 -8.32 3.54 12.99
N ILE A 17 -8.55 4.72 12.40
CA ILE A 17 -9.84 5.08 11.78
C ILE A 17 -9.89 4.52 10.36
N CYS A 18 -8.83 4.73 9.58
CA CYS A 18 -8.67 4.17 8.23
C CYS A 18 -7.48 3.19 8.18
N ALA A 19 -7.53 2.20 9.07
CA ALA A 19 -6.45 1.25 9.26
C ALA A 19 -6.12 0.45 7.99
N GLN A 20 -4.82 0.17 7.79
CA GLN A 20 -4.31 -0.62 6.66
C GLN A 20 -5.04 -1.96 6.50
N ALA A 21 -5.40 -2.63 7.60
CA ALA A 21 -6.10 -3.91 7.56
C ALA A 21 -7.48 -3.81 6.87
N LEU A 22 -8.20 -2.71 7.09
CA LEU A 22 -9.50 -2.45 6.46
C LEU A 22 -9.33 -2.24 4.96
N THR A 23 -8.33 -1.43 4.55
CA THR A 23 -7.99 -1.20 3.14
C THR A 23 -7.58 -2.51 2.45
N LEU A 24 -6.75 -3.33 3.10
CA LEU A 24 -6.31 -4.62 2.56
C LEU A 24 -7.49 -5.55 2.27
N ASN A 25 -8.44 -5.64 3.20
CA ASN A 25 -9.64 -6.47 3.04
C ASN A 25 -10.52 -5.94 1.90
N TRP A 26 -10.80 -4.63 1.89
CA TRP A 26 -11.58 -4.01 0.83
C TRP A 26 -10.97 -4.27 -0.56
N VAL A 27 -9.66 -4.06 -0.72
CA VAL A 27 -8.97 -4.26 -2.00
C VAL A 27 -8.96 -5.73 -2.40
N ALA A 28 -8.89 -6.68 -1.46
CA ALA A 28 -8.93 -8.11 -1.75
C ALA A 28 -10.28 -8.57 -2.33
N ASP A 29 -11.37 -7.85 -2.03
CA ASP A 29 -12.72 -8.13 -2.50
C ASP A 29 -13.06 -7.44 -3.83
N LEU A 30 -12.27 -6.44 -4.25
CA LEU A 30 -12.46 -5.75 -5.52
C LEU A 30 -12.31 -6.71 -6.71
N GLN A 31 -13.27 -6.62 -7.63
CA GLN A 31 -13.24 -7.33 -8.89
C GLN A 31 -12.59 -6.46 -9.96
N TRP A 32 -11.43 -6.89 -10.46
CA TRP A 32 -10.70 -6.24 -11.55
C TRP A 32 -9.78 -7.25 -12.25
N SER A 33 -9.25 -6.87 -13.41
CA SER A 33 -8.52 -7.76 -14.33
C SER A 33 -7.35 -8.52 -13.68
N HIS A 34 -6.66 -7.92 -12.70
CA HIS A 34 -5.51 -8.52 -12.00
C HIS A 34 -5.79 -8.81 -10.51
N SER A 35 -7.05 -8.98 -10.13
CA SER A 35 -7.44 -9.30 -8.75
C SER A 35 -6.84 -10.61 -8.23
N SER A 36 -6.66 -11.62 -9.10
CA SER A 36 -5.95 -12.87 -8.77
C SER A 36 -4.49 -12.62 -8.43
N ASP A 37 -3.81 -11.79 -9.21
CA ASP A 37 -2.39 -11.48 -9.06
C ASP A 37 -2.15 -10.71 -7.76
N TYR A 38 -3.08 -9.81 -7.39
CA TYR A 38 -3.05 -9.10 -6.11
C TYR A 38 -3.12 -10.03 -4.89
N LYS A 39 -3.90 -11.11 -4.98
CA LYS A 39 -4.04 -12.09 -3.90
C LYS A 39 -2.77 -12.92 -3.70
N THR A 40 -1.97 -13.10 -4.75
CA THR A 40 -0.74 -13.92 -4.72
C THR A 40 0.55 -13.10 -4.60
N VAL A 41 0.55 -11.83 -4.98
CA VAL A 41 1.75 -10.99 -4.93
C VAL A 41 2.26 -10.85 -3.49
N THR A 42 3.58 -10.99 -3.33
CA THR A 42 4.24 -10.83 -2.05
C THR A 42 4.47 -9.35 -1.75
N ARG A 43 4.27 -8.95 -0.50
CA ARG A 43 4.57 -7.60 -0.03
C ARG A 43 6.09 -7.39 0.05
N GLN A 44 6.56 -6.27 -0.47
CA GLN A 44 7.97 -5.90 -0.50
C GLN A 44 8.29 -4.85 0.57
N VAL A 45 9.51 -4.87 1.09
CA VAL A 45 10.04 -3.82 1.96
C VAL A 45 10.41 -2.62 1.09
N TRP A 46 9.99 -1.43 1.49
CA TRP A 46 10.27 -0.19 0.79
C TRP A 46 11.11 0.77 1.65
N LYS A 47 12.14 1.34 1.02
CA LYS A 47 13.00 2.40 1.53
C LYS A 47 12.97 3.54 0.51
N VAL A 48 13.10 4.80 0.95
CA VAL A 48 13.09 5.96 0.04
C VAL A 48 14.29 5.89 -0.89
N ASN A 49 15.48 5.69 -0.33
CA ASN A 49 16.69 5.27 -1.04
C ASN A 49 17.06 3.84 -0.65
N SER A 50 17.60 3.08 -1.61
CA SER A 50 18.04 1.71 -1.36
C SER A 50 19.12 1.59 -0.27
N THR A 51 19.87 2.66 -0.06
CA THR A 51 20.94 2.77 0.95
C THR A 51 20.46 3.24 2.31
N ASP A 52 19.20 3.65 2.48
CA ASP A 52 18.71 4.12 3.77
C ASP A 52 18.73 2.98 4.79
N ASP A 53 19.13 3.25 6.02
CA ASP A 53 19.07 2.24 7.10
C ASP A 53 17.61 1.96 7.51
N GLN A 54 16.76 2.98 7.42
CA GLN A 54 15.37 2.93 7.85
C GLN A 54 14.45 2.43 6.74
N VAL A 55 13.53 1.54 7.12
CA VAL A 55 12.40 1.13 6.28
C VAL A 55 11.33 2.22 6.32
N ALA A 56 10.99 2.77 5.16
CA ALA A 56 9.91 3.75 5.00
C ALA A 56 8.53 3.09 5.08
N GLY A 57 8.42 1.86 4.58
CA GLY A 57 7.17 1.11 4.62
C GLY A 57 7.22 -0.20 3.86
N TYR A 58 6.04 -0.64 3.43
CA TYR A 58 5.86 -1.86 2.66
C TYR A 58 4.92 -1.64 1.50
N ILE A 59 5.20 -2.25 0.35
CA ILE A 59 4.41 -2.06 -0.87
C ILE A 59 3.98 -3.38 -1.47
N LYS A 60 2.78 -3.41 -2.05
CA LYS A 60 2.35 -4.40 -3.04
C LYS A 60 2.14 -3.68 -4.36
N ILE A 61 2.72 -4.21 -5.43
CA ILE A 61 2.59 -3.65 -6.79
C ILE A 61 2.01 -4.73 -7.68
N VAL A 62 0.92 -4.42 -8.38
CA VAL A 62 0.34 -5.26 -9.43
C VAL A 62 -0.05 -4.36 -10.60
N ASN A 63 0.72 -4.46 -11.69
CA ASN A 63 0.51 -3.66 -12.89
C ASN A 63 0.40 -2.16 -12.55
N ASN A 64 -0.73 -1.51 -12.87
CA ASN A 64 -0.96 -0.09 -12.62
C ASN A 64 -1.39 0.25 -11.18
N PHE A 65 -1.50 -0.73 -10.30
CA PHE A 65 -1.99 -0.55 -8.93
C PHE A 65 -0.90 -0.78 -7.88
N ILE A 66 -0.79 0.17 -6.96
CA ILE A 66 0.14 0.13 -5.83
C ILE A 66 -0.65 0.31 -4.53
N LEU A 67 -0.38 -0.56 -3.57
CA LEU A 67 -0.84 -0.40 -2.20
C LEU A 67 0.39 -0.27 -1.28
N ALA A 68 0.48 0.84 -0.55
CA ALA A 68 1.59 1.15 0.35
C ALA A 68 1.12 1.26 1.81
N GLY A 69 1.86 0.65 2.73
CA GLY A 69 1.74 0.87 4.17
C GLY A 69 2.96 1.61 4.69
N ILE A 70 2.76 2.81 5.23
CA ILE A 70 3.82 3.73 5.66
C ILE A 70 4.11 3.51 7.14
N ARG A 71 5.37 3.19 7.45
CA ARG A 71 5.79 2.89 8.83
C ARG A 71 5.86 4.17 9.66
N ASN A 72 5.57 4.08 10.97
CA ASN A 72 5.63 5.21 11.90
C ASN A 72 4.73 6.41 11.54
N ALA A 73 3.71 6.21 10.70
CA ALA A 73 2.74 7.24 10.34
C ALA A 73 1.32 6.82 10.74
N GLY A 74 0.51 7.77 11.17
CA GLY A 74 -0.90 7.62 11.49
C GLY A 74 -1.80 8.10 10.36
N HIS A 75 -2.88 8.80 10.72
CA HIS A 75 -3.90 9.25 9.76
C HIS A 75 -3.37 10.31 8.79
N LEU A 76 -2.53 11.23 9.27
CA LEU A 76 -1.98 12.34 8.50
C LEU A 76 -0.55 12.02 8.07
N VAL A 77 -0.40 11.01 7.20
CA VAL A 77 0.90 10.49 6.78
C VAL A 77 1.95 11.57 6.46
N PRO A 78 1.66 12.62 5.65
CA PRO A 78 2.67 13.64 5.32
C PRO A 78 3.09 14.52 6.49
N GLY A 79 2.32 14.56 7.59
CA GLY A 79 2.68 15.27 8.81
C GLY A 79 3.49 14.43 9.79
N ASP A 80 3.42 13.11 9.66
CA ASP A 80 4.02 12.16 10.61
C ASP A 80 5.41 11.65 10.18
N GLN A 81 5.76 11.76 8.89
CA GLN A 81 6.98 11.18 8.31
C GLN A 81 7.70 12.12 7.34
#